data_AF-A0A814ZPY3-F1
#
_entry.id   AF-A0A814ZPY3-F1
#
_cell.length_a   1.000
_cell.length_b   1.000
_cell.length_c   1.000
_cell.angle_alpha   90.00
_cell.angle_beta   90.00
_cell.angle_gamma   90.00
#
_symmetry.space_group_name_H-M   'P 1'
#
loop_
_entity.id
_entity.type
_entity.pdbx_description
1 polymer ?
#
loop_
_entity_poly.entity_id
_entity_poly.type
_entity_poly.pdbx_seq_one_letter_code
_entity_poly.pdbx_strand_id
1 'polypeptide(L)'
;MDRHFNINSSYAPFYDTVNATEDEGNYYKRSRRLIDAIVKSHKNQGGTILLSGHAASIEVITRGMLGLSARPERLQYEAGRVNFCNFAILERDASTRQWHVHSPLSNENYYGEYEHIQNTIPLHHATSQYIGRNHSRRSSFYSGFYPYSDRLYHYY
;
A
#
# COMPACT_ATOMS: atom_id res chain seq x y z
N MET A 1 14.15 20.90 26.35
CA MET A 1 14.15 20.79 24.88
C MET A 1 12.96 19.96 24.48
N ASP A 2 11.88 20.61 24.05
CA ASP A 2 10.72 19.92 23.51
C ASP A 2 11.10 19.28 22.18
N ARG A 3 11.06 17.95 22.13
CA ARG A 3 11.22 17.21 20.88
C ARG A 3 9.88 17.36 20.15
N HIS A 4 9.77 18.37 19.30
CA HIS A 4 8.61 18.57 18.44
C HIS A 4 8.53 17.43 17.43
N PHE A 5 7.90 16.32 17.81
CA PHE A 5 7.52 15.29 16.86
C PHE A 5 6.40 15.83 15.97
N ASN A 6 6.47 15.52 14.67
CA ASN A 6 5.38 15.80 13.72
C ASN A 6 4.22 14.81 13.91
N ILE A 7 3.73 14.70 15.15
CA ILE A 7 2.63 13.83 15.55
C ILE A 7 1.48 14.73 15.96
N ASN A 8 0.33 14.56 15.31
CA ASN A 8 -0.90 15.19 15.74
C ASN A 8 -1.49 14.39 16.91
N SER A 9 -1.20 14.79 18.14
CA SER A 9 -1.76 14.17 19.35
C SER A 9 -3.27 14.38 19.51
N SER A 10 -3.84 15.34 18.79
CA SER A 10 -5.28 15.63 18.74
C SER A 10 -5.97 14.93 17.57
N TYR A 11 -5.29 13.98 16.91
CA TYR A 11 -5.89 13.21 15.82
C TYR A 11 -7.05 12.36 16.34
N ALA A 12 -8.23 12.58 15.77
CA ALA A 12 -9.40 11.72 15.94
C ALA A 12 -9.53 10.80 14.72
N PRO A 13 -9.67 9.48 14.90
CA PRO A 13 -9.84 8.56 13.79
C PRO A 13 -11.17 8.81 13.06
N PHE A 14 -11.19 8.55 11.75
CA PHE A 14 -12.42 8.66 10.95
C PHE A 14 -13.47 7.59 11.29
N TYR A 15 -13.07 6.50 11.96
CA TYR A 15 -13.94 5.41 12.40
C TYR A 15 -13.51 4.91 13.77
N ASP A 16 -14.48 4.74 14.66
CA ASP A 16 -14.21 4.33 16.05
C ASP A 16 -14.05 2.82 16.20
N THR A 17 -14.66 2.01 15.33
CA THR A 17 -14.68 0.55 15.44
C THR A 17 -14.47 -0.14 14.11
N VAL A 18 -13.56 -1.12 14.09
CA VAL A 18 -13.41 -2.09 13.01
C VAL A 18 -14.20 -3.34 13.37
N ASN A 19 -15.03 -3.84 12.46
CA ASN A 19 -15.74 -5.09 12.67
C ASN A 19 -14.76 -6.27 12.53
N ALA A 20 -14.56 -7.03 13.60
CA ALA A 20 -13.66 -8.19 13.61
C ALA A 20 -14.13 -9.35 12.70
N THR A 21 -15.42 -9.39 12.36
CA THR A 21 -15.99 -10.40 11.47
C THR A 21 -16.30 -9.84 10.07
N GLU A 22 -15.58 -8.79 9.66
CA GLU A 22 -15.74 -8.17 8.35
C GLU A 22 -15.19 -9.08 7.24
N ASP A 23 -16.01 -9.36 6.22
CA ASP A 23 -15.55 -10.02 4.99
C ASP A 23 -14.74 -9.07 4.09
N GLU A 24 -14.01 -9.62 3.11
CA GLU A 24 -13.15 -8.82 2.24
C GLU A 24 -13.95 -7.79 1.43
N GLY A 25 -15.18 -8.09 1.02
CA GLY A 25 -16.04 -7.16 0.30
C GLY A 25 -16.41 -5.93 1.13
N ASN A 26 -16.72 -6.12 2.41
CA ASN A 26 -16.96 -5.05 3.36
C ASN A 26 -15.67 -4.29 3.68
N TYR A 27 -14.52 -4.97 3.76
CA TYR A 27 -13.22 -4.32 3.86
C TYR A 27 -12.93 -3.36 2.70
N TYR A 28 -13.25 -3.73 1.45
CA TYR A 28 -13.17 -2.83 0.30
C TYR A 28 -14.06 -1.60 0.47
N LYS A 29 -15.33 -1.79 0.85
CA LYS A 29 -16.28 -0.69 1.05
C LYS A 29 -15.85 0.25 2.17
N ARG A 30 -15.37 -0.27 3.29
CA ARG A 30 -14.88 0.54 4.42
C ARG A 30 -13.63 1.32 4.03
N SER A 31 -12.67 0.66 3.38
CA SER A 31 -11.44 1.32 2.91
C SER A 31 -11.70 2.41 1.89
N ARG A 32 -12.67 2.20 0.99
CA ARG A 32 -13.13 3.24 0.05
C ARG A 32 -13.70 4.46 0.78
N ARG A 33 -14.62 4.23 1.74
CA ARG A 33 -15.21 5.34 2.52
C ARG A 33 -14.13 6.09 3.32
N LEU A 34 -13.15 5.38 3.88
CA LEU A 34 -12.02 5.97 4.58
C LEU A 34 -11.19 6.88 3.68
N ILE A 35 -10.77 6.40 2.51
CA ILE A 35 -9.94 7.22 1.63
C ILE A 35 -10.70 8.44 1.09
N ASP A 36 -11.99 8.27 0.79
CA ASP A 36 -12.84 9.39 0.36
C ASP A 36 -12.96 10.45 1.47
N ALA A 37 -13.06 10.04 2.74
CA ALA A 37 -13.08 10.94 3.88
C ALA A 37 -11.74 11.70 4.05
N ILE A 38 -10.61 11.00 3.94
CA ILE A 38 -9.25 11.58 4.02
C ILE A 38 -9.05 12.61 2.89
N VAL A 39 -9.37 12.25 1.65
CA VAL A 39 -9.23 13.16 0.50
C VAL A 39 -10.14 14.38 0.66
N LYS A 40 -11.37 14.18 1.14
CA LYS A 40 -12.33 15.27 1.38
C LYS A 40 -11.85 16.22 2.48
N SER A 41 -11.22 15.72 3.56
CA SER A 41 -10.74 16.56 4.65
C SER A 41 -9.53 17.42 4.26
N HIS A 42 -8.73 16.98 3.29
CA HIS A 42 -7.53 17.68 2.81
C HIS A 42 -7.75 18.47 1.52
N LYS A 43 -8.97 18.46 0.95
CA LYS A 43 -9.27 19.04 -0.38
C LYS A 43 -8.85 20.51 -0.54
N ASN A 44 -8.87 21.29 0.54
CA ASN A 44 -8.55 22.73 0.53
C ASN A 44 -7.07 23.01 0.85
N GLN A 45 -6.34 22.02 1.34
CA GLN A 45 -4.93 22.15 1.70
C GLN A 45 -4.02 21.84 0.50
N GLY A 46 -4.48 20.96 -0.40
CA GLY A 46 -3.66 20.44 -1.48
C GLY A 46 -2.52 19.56 -0.94
N GLY A 47 -1.51 19.33 -1.78
CA GLY A 47 -0.31 18.58 -1.41
C GLY A 47 -0.44 17.06 -1.50
N THR A 48 0.54 16.38 -0.91
CA THR A 48 0.71 14.92 -0.99
C THR A 48 0.25 14.26 0.31
N ILE A 49 -0.53 13.19 0.19
CA ILE A 49 -0.98 12.36 1.32
C ILE A 49 -0.21 11.04 1.27
N LEU A 50 0.55 10.75 2.32
CA LEU A 50 1.16 9.44 2.51
C LEU A 50 0.23 8.54 3.33
N LEU A 51 -0.12 7.38 2.78
CA LEU A 51 -0.90 6.36 3.47
C LEU A 51 0.01 5.16 3.76
N SER A 52 0.21 4.87 5.04
CA SER A 52 0.89 3.66 5.48
C SER A 52 -0.13 2.64 5.95
N GLY A 53 -0.01 1.40 5.46
CA GLY A 53 -0.96 0.33 5.73
C GLY A 53 -0.35 -1.03 5.44
N HIS A 54 -1.21 -2.03 5.27
CA HIS A 54 -0.78 -3.40 4.97
C HIS A 54 -0.71 -3.64 3.47
N ALA A 55 -0.11 -4.77 3.06
CA ALA A 55 -0.02 -5.19 1.66
C ALA A 55 -1.36 -5.09 0.90
N ALA A 56 -2.45 -5.57 1.51
CA ALA A 56 -3.81 -5.50 0.98
C ALA A 56 -4.29 -4.07 0.71
N SER A 57 -3.80 -3.09 1.48
CA SER A 57 -4.23 -1.69 1.35
C SER A 57 -3.84 -1.09 0.00
N ILE A 58 -2.74 -1.53 -0.61
CA ILE A 58 -2.35 -1.07 -1.97
C ILE A 58 -3.45 -1.42 -2.96
N GLU A 59 -3.85 -2.69 -3.07
CA GLU A 59 -4.90 -3.16 -3.99
C GLU A 59 -6.25 -2.50 -3.68
N VAL A 60 -6.67 -2.48 -2.41
CA VAL A 60 -7.99 -1.98 -2.04
C VAL A 60 -8.11 -0.47 -2.27
N ILE A 61 -7.13 0.31 -1.82
CA ILE A 61 -7.16 1.77 -1.94
C ILE A 61 -7.00 2.19 -3.39
N THR A 62 -6.02 1.63 -4.12
CA THR A 62 -5.79 2.00 -5.53
C THR A 62 -7.03 1.73 -6.38
N ARG A 63 -7.64 0.53 -6.29
CA ARG A 63 -8.86 0.22 -7.05
C ARG A 63 -10.02 1.14 -6.70
N GLY A 64 -10.23 1.40 -5.40
CA GLY A 64 -11.23 2.36 -4.95
C GLY A 64 -11.03 3.71 -5.60
N MET A 65 -9.81 4.26 -5.50
CA MET A 65 -9.44 5.57 -6.05
C MET A 65 -9.61 5.65 -7.56
N LEU A 66 -9.25 4.59 -8.28
CA LEU A 66 -9.40 4.48 -9.73
C LEU A 66 -10.84 4.19 -10.19
N GLY A 67 -11.80 4.01 -9.27
CA GLY A 67 -13.17 3.66 -9.63
C GLY A 67 -13.34 2.26 -10.19
N LEU A 68 -12.39 1.36 -9.92
CA LEU A 68 -12.43 -0.03 -10.36
C LEU A 68 -13.23 -0.90 -9.38
N SER A 69 -13.92 -1.91 -9.90
CA SER A 69 -14.69 -2.86 -9.09
C SER A 69 -13.80 -3.60 -8.08
N ALA A 70 -14.31 -3.87 -6.89
CA ALA A 70 -13.62 -4.70 -5.90
C ALA A 70 -13.33 -6.12 -6.45
N ARG A 71 -12.28 -6.77 -5.95
CA ARG A 71 -11.92 -8.17 -6.25
C ARG A 71 -11.66 -8.96 -4.96
N PRO A 72 -12.68 -9.13 -4.09
CA PRO A 72 -12.52 -9.82 -2.80
C PRO A 72 -11.81 -11.18 -2.93
N GLU A 73 -12.16 -11.94 -3.96
CA GLU A 73 -11.65 -13.28 -4.25
C GLU A 73 -10.15 -13.32 -4.63
N ARG A 74 -9.56 -12.18 -5.01
CA ARG A 74 -8.14 -12.07 -5.38
C ARG A 74 -7.30 -11.38 -4.31
N LEU A 75 -7.91 -10.78 -3.29
CA LEU A 75 -7.21 -9.90 -2.36
C LEU A 75 -6.00 -10.56 -1.70
N GLN A 76 -6.17 -11.79 -1.21
CA GLN A 76 -5.09 -12.56 -0.59
C GLN A 76 -3.95 -12.86 -1.57
N TYR A 77 -4.29 -13.22 -2.81
CA TYR A 77 -3.30 -13.51 -3.85
C TYR A 77 -2.47 -12.28 -4.19
N GLU A 78 -3.11 -11.11 -4.36
CA GLU A 78 -2.38 -9.88 -4.69
C GLU A 78 -1.57 -9.36 -3.50
N ALA A 79 -2.15 -9.40 -2.29
CA ALA A 79 -1.43 -9.00 -1.08
C ALA A 79 -0.17 -9.83 -0.85
N GLY A 80 -0.20 -11.14 -1.16
CA GLY A 80 0.96 -12.03 -1.04
C GLY A 80 2.13 -11.70 -1.96
N ARG A 81 1.95 -10.78 -2.92
CA ARG A 81 2.98 -10.36 -3.90
C ARG A 81 3.58 -8.99 -3.59
N VAL A 82 3.12 -8.35 -2.51
CA VAL A 82 3.59 -7.03 -2.11
C VAL A 82 4.76 -7.19 -1.14
N ASN A 83 5.95 -6.78 -1.56
CA ASN A 83 7.13 -6.71 -0.69
C ASN A 83 6.99 -5.63 0.40
N PHE A 84 7.77 -5.74 1.48
CA PHE A 84 7.80 -4.73 2.53
C PHE A 84 8.14 -3.34 1.98
N CYS A 85 7.43 -2.33 2.51
CA CYS A 85 7.57 -0.92 2.11
C CYS A 85 7.37 -0.66 0.60
N ASN A 86 6.76 -1.61 -0.13
CA ASN A 86 6.33 -1.35 -1.48
C ASN A 86 5.20 -0.30 -1.46
N PHE A 87 5.13 0.52 -2.51
CA PHE A 87 4.20 1.64 -2.56
C PHE A 87 3.70 1.87 -3.99
N ALA A 88 2.54 2.51 -4.09
CA ALA A 88 1.96 2.97 -5.35
C ALA A 88 1.72 4.47 -5.25
N ILE A 89 1.95 5.19 -6.35
CA ILE A 89 1.66 6.62 -6.45
C ILE A 89 0.36 6.78 -7.23
N LEU A 90 -0.58 7.51 -6.67
CA LEU A 90 -1.82 7.91 -7.34
C LEU A 90 -1.83 9.42 -7.45
N GLU A 91 -1.99 9.93 -8.67
CA GLU A 91 -2.13 11.36 -8.94
C GLU A 91 -3.54 11.65 -9.46
N ARG A 92 -4.08 12.79 -9.04
CA ARG A 92 -5.38 13.25 -9.51
C ARG A 92 -5.18 14.33 -10.56
N ASP A 93 -5.63 14.07 -11.77
CA ASP A 93 -5.57 15.06 -12.84
C ASP A 93 -6.43 16.28 -12.48
N ALA A 94 -5.86 17.48 -12.63
CA ALA A 94 -6.53 18.72 -12.23
C ALA A 94 -7.73 19.07 -13.11
N SER A 95 -7.71 18.66 -14.39
CA SER A 95 -8.72 18.96 -15.39
C SER A 95 -9.88 17.97 -15.38
N THR A 96 -9.57 16.67 -15.41
CA THR A 96 -10.57 15.59 -15.47
C THR A 96 -11.04 15.18 -14.07
N ARG A 97 -10.29 15.53 -13.02
CA ARG A 97 -10.50 15.10 -11.64
C ARG A 97 -10.44 13.58 -11.47
N GLN A 98 -9.92 12.84 -12.45
CA GLN A 98 -9.74 11.40 -12.40
C GLN A 98 -8.40 11.04 -11.74
N TRP A 99 -8.35 9.84 -11.16
CA TRP A 99 -7.13 9.31 -10.55
C TRP A 99 -6.38 8.45 -11.56
N HIS A 100 -5.06 8.57 -11.56
CA HIS A 100 -4.14 7.77 -12.38
C HIS A 100 -3.06 7.18 -11.49
N VAL A 101 -2.63 5.96 -11.80
CA VAL A 101 -1.44 5.37 -11.18
C VAL A 101 -0.22 5.90 -11.91
N HIS A 102 0.74 6.39 -11.14
CA HIS A 102 2.03 6.84 -11.66
C HIS A 102 3.12 5.84 -11.28
N SER A 103 4.06 5.64 -12.19
CA SER A 103 5.29 4.92 -11.88
C SER A 103 6.10 5.74 -10.88
N PRO A 104 6.62 5.15 -9.79
CA PRO A 104 7.62 5.83 -8.99
C PRO A 104 8.86 6.02 -9.86
N LEU A 105 9.12 7.26 -10.24
CA LEU A 105 10.33 7.80 -10.87
C LEU A 105 11.06 6.84 -11.84
N SER A 106 11.05 7.16 -13.13
CA SER A 106 11.73 6.46 -14.24
C SER A 106 13.26 6.41 -14.17
N ASN A 107 13.86 6.57 -12.98
CA ASN A 107 15.30 6.62 -12.86
C ASN A 107 15.84 5.19 -12.78
N GLU A 108 16.74 4.90 -13.71
CA GLU A 108 17.46 3.64 -14.00
C GLU A 108 18.17 2.96 -12.82
N ASN A 109 17.93 3.40 -11.58
CA ASN A 109 18.61 2.96 -10.36
C ASN A 109 17.68 2.31 -9.32
N TYR A 110 16.43 1.98 -9.66
CA TYR A 110 15.53 1.28 -8.74
C TYR A 110 15.46 -0.22 -9.06
N TYR A 111 16.20 -1.03 -8.32
CA TYR A 111 16.22 -2.51 -8.41
C TYR A 111 14.99 -3.19 -7.77
N GLY A 112 13.81 -2.57 -7.84
CA GLY A 112 12.56 -3.13 -7.33
C GLY A 112 11.71 -3.75 -8.45
N GLU A 113 11.14 -4.94 -8.21
CA GLU A 113 10.30 -5.68 -9.16
C GLU A 113 8.97 -4.93 -9.45
N TYR A 114 9.00 -4.02 -10.44
CA TYR A 114 7.83 -3.21 -10.87
C TYR A 114 6.81 -3.97 -11.72
N GLU A 115 7.20 -5.09 -12.33
CA GLU A 115 6.36 -5.80 -13.29
C GLU A 115 5.04 -6.30 -12.67
N HIS A 116 4.96 -6.45 -11.35
CA HIS A 116 3.79 -7.05 -10.72
C HIS A 116 2.63 -6.07 -10.47
N ILE A 117 2.89 -4.79 -10.18
CA ILE A 117 1.82 -3.78 -10.01
C ILE A 117 1.18 -3.47 -11.37
N GLN A 118 2.00 -3.31 -12.41
CA GLN A 118 1.55 -2.98 -13.77
C GLN A 118 0.72 -4.10 -14.42
N ASN A 119 1.01 -5.37 -14.09
CA ASN A 119 0.26 -6.53 -14.60
C ASN A 119 -1.06 -6.81 -13.85
N THR A 120 -1.28 -6.15 -12.70
CA THR A 120 -2.41 -6.45 -11.79
C THR A 120 -3.45 -5.32 -11.76
N ILE A 121 -3.01 -4.10 -12.03
CA ILE A 121 -3.82 -2.92 -12.28
C ILE A 121 -3.49 -2.48 -13.71
N PRO A 122 -4.38 -2.68 -14.69
CA PRO A 122 -4.06 -2.35 -16.08
C PRO A 122 -3.79 -0.85 -16.19
N LEU A 123 -2.52 -0.50 -16.39
CA LEU A 123 -2.14 0.83 -16.84
C LEU A 123 -2.57 0.91 -18.31
N HIS A 124 -3.48 1.80 -18.64
CA HIS A 124 -3.72 2.17 -20.02
C HIS A 124 -2.51 2.96 -20.53
N HIS A 125 -1.48 2.24 -20.99
CA HIS A 125 -0.49 2.82 -21.89
C HIS A 125 -0.50 2.04 -23.20
N ALA A 126 -0.94 2.74 -24.25
CA ALA A 126 -0.50 2.44 -25.59
C ALA A 126 1.05 2.41 -25.58
N THR A 127 1.60 1.40 -26.25
CA THR A 127 3.02 1.24 -26.61
C THR A 127 4.01 1.12 -25.44
N SER A 128 4.16 -0.09 -24.90
CA SER A 128 5.42 -0.87 -24.95
C SER A 128 5.24 -2.19 -24.19
N GLN A 129 5.19 -3.30 -24.93
CA GLN A 129 5.23 -4.65 -24.37
C GLN A 129 6.66 -4.95 -23.93
N TYR A 130 6.87 -5.22 -22.64
CA TYR A 130 8.03 -5.97 -22.18
C TYR A 130 7.54 -7.30 -21.62
N ILE A 131 7.85 -8.39 -22.32
CA ILE A 131 7.58 -9.76 -21.87
C ILE A 131 8.86 -10.28 -21.24
N GLY A 132 9.05 -10.04 -19.95
CA GLY A 132 10.09 -10.68 -19.15
C GLY A 132 9.66 -12.09 -18.76
N ARG A 133 10.16 -13.11 -19.47
CA ARG A 133 10.10 -14.50 -18.99
C ARG A 133 11.14 -14.67 -17.87
N ASN A 134 10.72 -14.73 -16.62
CA ASN A 134 11.57 -15.22 -15.53
C ASN A 134 10.99 -16.48 -14.90
N HIS A 135 11.46 -17.62 -15.40
CA HIS A 135 11.59 -18.82 -14.58
C HIS A 135 12.74 -18.61 -13.59
N SER A 136 12.62 -19.17 -12.39
CA SER A 136 13.56 -19.13 -11.26
C SER A 136 13.73 -17.79 -10.52
N ARG A 137 13.16 -17.71 -9.30
CA ARG A 137 13.91 -17.53 -8.04
C ARG A 137 13.00 -17.58 -6.81
N ARG A 138 13.22 -18.60 -5.97
CA ARG A 138 12.87 -18.58 -4.55
C ARG A 138 13.83 -17.59 -3.87
N SER A 139 13.32 -16.60 -3.14
CA SER A 139 14.17 -15.83 -2.23
C SER A 139 14.45 -16.68 -1.00
N SER A 140 15.62 -17.31 -0.97
CA SER A 140 16.21 -17.87 0.24
C SER A 140 16.66 -16.73 1.14
N PHE A 141 16.00 -16.53 2.28
CA PHE A 141 16.62 -15.86 3.42
C PHE A 141 16.43 -16.72 4.67
N TYR A 142 17.57 -17.04 5.29
CA TYR A 142 17.71 -17.78 6.53
C TYR A 142 16.91 -17.10 7.65
N SER A 143 15.97 -17.81 8.27
CA SER A 143 15.71 -17.62 9.70
C SER A 143 16.46 -18.74 10.42
N GLY A 144 17.62 -18.38 10.97
CA GLY A 144 18.35 -19.25 11.88
C GLY A 144 17.50 -19.50 13.11
N PHE A 145 17.22 -20.77 13.39
CA PHE A 145 16.87 -21.26 14.71
C PHE A 145 17.97 -20.85 15.69
N TYR A 146 17.65 -20.01 16.66
CA TYR A 146 18.41 -19.93 17.90
C TYR A 146 17.66 -20.74 18.96
N PRO A 147 18.24 -21.82 19.50
CA PRO A 147 17.65 -22.51 20.64
C PRO A 147 17.85 -21.66 21.91
N TYR A 148 16.86 -21.77 22.80
CA TYR A 148 16.89 -21.30 24.18
C TYR A 148 18.24 -21.59 24.87
N SER A 149 18.80 -20.59 25.54
CA SER A 149 19.66 -20.83 26.71
C SER A 149 19.40 -19.79 27.80
N ASP A 150 19.43 -20.28 29.03
CA ASP A 150 18.97 -19.66 30.26
C ASP A 150 19.87 -18.52 30.80
N ARG A 151 19.18 -17.57 31.46
CA ARG A 151 19.45 -16.88 32.73
C ARG A 151 20.84 -16.30 33.10
N LEU A 152 20.71 -15.07 33.64
CA LEU A 152 21.40 -14.40 34.75
C LEU A 152 22.85 -13.94 34.54
N TYR A 153 23.09 -12.62 34.71
CA TYR A 153 24.03 -12.08 35.71
C TYR A 153 23.64 -10.66 36.14
N HIS A 154 23.83 -10.42 37.44
CA HIS A 154 23.66 -9.17 38.17
C HIS A 154 24.72 -8.12 37.80
N TYR A 155 24.35 -6.84 37.87
CA TYR A 155 25.32 -5.74 37.96
C TYR A 155 25.39 -5.23 39.41
N TYR A 156 26.62 -5.15 39.94
CA TYR A 156 27.00 -4.18 40.96
C TYR A 156 27.40 -2.88 40.27
#